data_AF-C4RD28-F1
#
_entry.id   AF-C4RD28-F1
#
_cell.length_a   1.000
_cell.length_b   1.000
_cell.length_c   1.000
_cell.angle_alpha   90.00
_cell.angle_beta   90.00
_cell.angle_gamma   90.00
#
_symmetry.space_group_name_H-M   'P 1'
#
loop_
_entity.id
_entity.type
_entity.pdbx_description
1 polymer ?
#
loop_
_entity_poly.entity_id
_entity_poly.type
_entity_poly.pdbx_seq_one_letter_code
_entity_poly.pdbx_strand_id
1 'polypeptide(L)'
;MRRTVPSFAIAALACLLTAGCGAGGSTTSAGTTTAPATDVPAATEPVTDAPAPTTGPAAPSTTTPSTTPPKPTPKKVPALTCKQLASAHVGSIEVPYQGYADYLPLSEGVWSGEDGATVTLQKPCGIGDLDGDGAADAVGAVALKAGGSGTFHTLVVWHNADGEPVYRSLADLGDRTPVESISVSGGAAKVVWLTRSDGRGMAELDIRRTSIYRLSGGTFTETSHTDAPYTP
;
A
#
# COMPACT_ATOMS: atom_id res chain seq x y z
N MET A 1 50.97 7.35 8.52
CA MET A 1 51.31 8.42 7.54
C MET A 1 50.20 9.46 7.58
N ARG A 2 50.54 10.68 8.00
CA ARG A 2 49.61 11.82 8.05
C ARG A 2 49.43 12.35 6.63
N ARG A 3 48.19 12.53 6.19
CA ARG A 3 47.88 13.43 5.07
C ARG A 3 46.82 14.43 5.52
N THR A 4 47.18 15.67 5.33
CA THR A 4 46.58 16.90 5.83
C THR A 4 46.15 17.74 4.64
N VAL A 5 44.94 18.33 4.75
CA VAL A 5 44.34 19.53 4.09
C VAL A 5 44.14 19.55 2.55
N PRO A 6 43.23 20.41 1.98
CA PRO A 6 42.61 21.62 2.55
C PRO A 6 41.09 21.82 2.44
N SER A 7 40.62 22.65 3.37
CA SER A 7 39.37 23.42 3.36
C SER A 7 39.28 24.36 2.14
N PHE A 8 38.09 24.46 1.56
CA PHE A 8 37.70 25.59 0.71
C PHE A 8 36.43 26.24 1.25
N ALA A 9 36.48 27.57 1.31
CA ALA A 9 35.45 28.44 1.83
C ALA A 9 34.44 28.85 0.74
N ILE A 10 33.17 28.90 1.16
CA ILE A 10 32.12 29.92 0.92
C ILE A 10 32.01 30.53 -0.50
N ALA A 11 30.83 30.32 -1.12
CA ALA A 11 30.19 31.34 -1.96
C ALA A 11 28.67 31.32 -1.71
N ALA A 12 28.19 32.30 -0.95
CA ALA A 12 26.77 32.62 -0.85
C ALA A 12 26.36 33.42 -2.08
N LEU A 13 25.34 32.97 -2.81
CA LEU A 13 24.72 33.73 -3.89
C LEU A 13 23.27 34.02 -3.51
N ALA A 14 23.05 35.25 -3.07
CA ALA A 14 21.74 35.85 -2.89
C ALA A 14 21.34 36.55 -4.20
N CYS A 15 20.16 36.23 -4.73
CA CYS A 15 19.49 37.04 -5.75
C CYS A 15 18.10 37.43 -5.24
N LEU A 16 17.95 38.71 -4.92
CA LEU A 16 16.69 39.42 -4.77
C LEU A 16 16.15 39.80 -6.17
N LEU A 17 14.87 39.56 -6.43
CA LEU A 17 14.01 40.32 -7.36
C LEU A 17 12.57 40.29 -6.82
N THR A 18 12.15 41.32 -6.10
CA THR A 18 11.30 42.46 -6.52
C THR A 18 9.81 42.16 -6.68
N ALA A 19 9.06 42.91 -5.87
CA ALA A 19 7.63 43.12 -5.75
C ALA A 19 6.84 43.31 -7.07
N GLY A 20 5.60 42.81 -7.05
CA GLY A 20 4.50 43.28 -7.88
C GLY A 20 3.19 43.22 -7.09
N CYS A 21 2.71 44.38 -6.66
CA CYS A 21 1.39 44.58 -6.04
C CYS A 21 0.28 44.31 -7.07
N GLY A 22 -0.80 43.66 -6.62
CA GLY A 22 -2.06 43.57 -7.36
C GLY A 22 -3.20 43.27 -6.39
N ALA A 23 -3.80 44.33 -5.85
CA ALA A 23 -4.98 44.26 -5.01
C ALA A 23 -6.25 44.29 -5.87
N GLY A 24 -7.28 43.60 -5.39
CA GLY A 24 -8.68 44.01 -5.60
C GLY A 24 -9.59 43.00 -6.29
N GLY A 25 -10.72 42.71 -5.64
CA GLY A 25 -11.98 42.43 -6.35
C GLY A 25 -12.69 41.15 -5.97
N SER A 26 -13.45 41.18 -4.87
CA SER A 26 -14.59 40.29 -4.65
C SER A 26 -15.67 40.52 -5.72
N THR A 27 -16.24 39.46 -6.29
CA THR A 27 -17.69 39.36 -6.53
C THR A 27 -18.11 37.92 -6.77
N THR A 28 -19.00 37.47 -5.89
CA THR A 28 -20.03 36.46 -6.08
C THR A 28 -20.71 36.59 -7.44
N SER A 29 -20.95 35.46 -8.13
CA SER A 29 -22.12 35.35 -9.01
C SER A 29 -22.55 33.89 -9.16
N ALA A 30 -23.74 33.60 -8.65
CA ALA A 30 -24.53 32.43 -8.98
C ALA A 30 -25.16 32.65 -10.35
N GLY A 31 -25.12 31.63 -11.21
CA GLY A 31 -25.67 31.66 -12.56
C GLY A 31 -26.18 30.28 -12.97
N THR A 32 -27.49 30.12 -12.86
CA THR A 32 -28.35 29.00 -13.17
C THR A 32 -28.34 28.62 -14.67
N THR A 33 -28.47 27.32 -14.94
CA THR A 33 -29.13 26.63 -16.09
C THR A 33 -28.96 27.20 -17.50
N THR A 34 -28.50 26.36 -18.44
CA THR A 34 -29.20 26.07 -19.72
C THR A 34 -28.61 24.80 -20.37
N ALA A 35 -29.46 23.79 -20.58
CA ALA A 35 -29.23 22.72 -21.55
C ALA A 35 -29.85 23.10 -22.90
N PRO A 36 -29.28 22.63 -24.02
CA PRO A 36 -30.08 21.99 -25.07
C PRO A 36 -29.38 20.68 -25.52
N ALA A 37 -30.03 19.52 -25.50
CA ALA A 37 -31.06 19.03 -26.43
C ALA A 37 -30.53 18.76 -27.86
N THR A 38 -30.42 17.46 -28.15
CA THR A 38 -30.69 16.76 -29.42
C THR A 38 -29.81 17.05 -30.65
N ASP A 39 -29.09 16.02 -31.11
CA ASP A 39 -29.19 15.62 -32.51
C ASP A 39 -28.97 14.11 -32.67
N VAL A 40 -29.95 13.48 -33.31
CA VAL A 40 -29.94 12.10 -33.83
C VAL A 40 -29.93 12.25 -35.35
N PRO A 41 -29.17 11.40 -36.08
CA PRO A 41 -29.69 10.90 -37.34
C PRO A 41 -29.75 9.38 -37.38
N ALA A 42 -30.83 8.94 -38.01
CA ALA A 42 -31.29 7.56 -38.14
C ALA A 42 -30.61 6.78 -39.28
N ALA A 43 -30.58 5.45 -39.08
CA ALA A 43 -30.74 4.33 -40.01
C ALA A 43 -30.48 4.52 -41.52
N THR A 44 -29.79 3.56 -42.17
CA THR A 44 -30.39 2.39 -42.88
C THR A 44 -29.29 1.44 -43.40
N GLU A 45 -29.62 0.15 -43.44
CA GLU A 45 -28.84 -1.09 -43.71
C GLU A 45 -28.31 -1.24 -45.17
N PRO A 46 -27.54 -2.31 -45.53
CA PRO A 46 -28.13 -3.65 -45.78
C PRO A 46 -27.28 -4.88 -45.41
N VAL A 47 -28.00 -6.00 -45.42
CA VAL A 47 -27.68 -7.43 -45.17
C VAL A 47 -26.87 -8.05 -46.33
N THR A 48 -26.61 -9.38 -46.23
CA THR A 48 -25.98 -10.35 -47.17
C THR A 48 -24.44 -10.44 -47.04
N ASP A 49 -23.80 -11.59 -46.79
CA ASP A 49 -24.02 -12.94 -47.31
C ASP A 49 -23.48 -14.04 -46.37
N ALA A 50 -24.14 -15.20 -46.39
CA ALA A 50 -23.71 -16.44 -45.74
C ALA A 50 -23.11 -17.40 -46.79
N PRO A 51 -22.09 -18.21 -46.43
CA PRO A 51 -21.87 -19.48 -47.10
C PRO A 51 -22.06 -20.68 -46.16
N ALA A 52 -22.60 -21.73 -46.77
CA ALA A 52 -23.10 -22.98 -46.21
C ALA A 52 -22.06 -23.83 -45.44
N PRO A 53 -22.53 -24.74 -44.57
CA PRO A 53 -21.70 -25.75 -43.93
C PRO A 53 -21.36 -26.89 -44.90
N THR A 54 -20.06 -27.19 -45.03
CA THR A 54 -19.56 -28.37 -45.71
C THR A 54 -19.77 -29.60 -44.82
N THR A 55 -20.65 -30.51 -45.25
CA THR A 55 -20.81 -31.86 -44.69
C THR A 55 -19.57 -32.71 -44.98
N GLY A 56 -18.70 -32.87 -44.00
CA GLY A 56 -17.63 -33.86 -43.99
C GLY A 56 -18.11 -35.20 -43.39
N PRO A 57 -17.79 -36.37 -43.97
CA PRO A 57 -18.19 -37.67 -43.44
C PRO A 57 -17.63 -37.93 -42.03
N ALA A 58 -18.51 -38.31 -41.11
CA ALA A 58 -18.15 -38.71 -39.75
C ALA A 58 -17.33 -40.02 -39.78
N ALA A 59 -16.07 -39.95 -39.32
CA ALA A 59 -15.29 -41.13 -38.99
C ALA A 59 -15.74 -41.71 -37.64
N PRO A 60 -15.77 -43.04 -37.46
CA PRO A 60 -16.13 -43.65 -36.18
C PRO A 60 -15.03 -43.41 -35.14
N SER A 61 -15.33 -42.61 -34.12
CA SER A 61 -14.46 -42.45 -32.94
C SER A 61 -14.51 -43.71 -32.08
N THR A 62 -13.43 -44.48 -32.09
CA THR A 62 -13.16 -45.57 -31.15
C THR A 62 -13.00 -44.99 -29.75
N THR A 63 -13.97 -45.23 -28.86
CA THR A 63 -13.91 -44.84 -27.44
C THR A 63 -12.98 -45.78 -26.69
N THR A 64 -11.72 -45.38 -26.50
CA THR A 64 -10.84 -45.98 -25.49
C THR A 64 -11.18 -45.36 -24.13
N PRO A 65 -11.40 -46.14 -23.05
CA PRO A 65 -11.58 -45.59 -21.72
C PRO A 65 -10.26 -44.96 -21.24
N SER A 66 -10.23 -43.64 -21.12
CA SER A 66 -9.16 -42.91 -20.43
C SER A 66 -9.30 -43.12 -18.93
N THR A 67 -8.41 -43.93 -18.35
CA THR A 67 -8.11 -43.89 -16.93
C THR A 67 -7.32 -42.61 -16.63
N THR A 68 -8.04 -41.56 -16.21
CA THR A 68 -7.43 -40.31 -15.73
C THR A 68 -6.58 -40.60 -14.47
N PRO A 69 -5.27 -40.26 -14.47
CA PRO A 69 -4.45 -40.34 -13.27
C PRO A 69 -5.03 -39.45 -12.16
N PRO A 70 -4.92 -39.84 -10.87
CA PRO A 70 -5.43 -39.04 -9.77
C PRO A 70 -4.78 -37.65 -9.77
N LYS A 71 -5.63 -36.60 -9.70
CA LYS A 71 -5.23 -35.20 -9.60
C LYS A 71 -4.32 -35.04 -8.36
N PRO A 72 -3.12 -34.45 -8.48
CA PRO A 72 -2.26 -34.20 -7.33
C PRO A 72 -2.97 -33.30 -6.32
N THR A 73 -3.00 -33.73 -5.07
CA THR A 73 -3.55 -32.94 -3.96
C THR A 73 -2.71 -31.67 -3.80
N PRO A 74 -3.33 -30.47 -3.75
CA PRO A 74 -2.60 -29.22 -3.55
C PRO A 74 -1.77 -29.26 -2.27
N LYS A 75 -0.48 -28.93 -2.39
CA LYS A 75 0.40 -28.79 -1.23
C LYS A 75 -0.05 -27.54 -0.46
N LYS A 76 -0.43 -27.72 0.82
CA LYS A 76 -0.82 -26.60 1.68
C LYS A 76 0.42 -25.75 2.00
N VAL A 77 0.41 -24.48 1.61
CA VAL A 77 1.47 -23.53 1.96
C VAL A 77 1.40 -23.25 3.48
N PRO A 78 2.52 -23.29 4.22
CA PRO A 78 2.54 -22.89 5.62
C PRO A 78 2.14 -21.43 5.79
N ALA A 79 1.33 -21.12 6.79
CA ALA A 79 1.01 -19.74 7.14
C ALA A 79 2.26 -18.98 7.61
N LEU A 80 2.34 -17.68 7.28
CA LEU A 80 3.34 -16.80 7.90
C LEU A 80 3.11 -16.69 9.41
N THR A 81 4.16 -16.30 10.12
CA THR A 81 4.13 -16.02 11.55
C THR A 81 4.71 -14.64 11.82
N CYS A 82 4.23 -13.98 12.88
CA CYS A 82 4.75 -12.67 13.27
C CYS A 82 6.25 -12.70 13.61
N LYS A 83 6.78 -13.87 14.02
CA LYS A 83 8.21 -14.02 14.30
C LYS A 83 9.06 -13.87 13.03
N GLN A 84 8.60 -14.36 11.88
CA GLN A 84 9.34 -14.27 10.62
C GLN A 84 9.54 -12.83 10.17
N LEU A 85 8.65 -11.91 10.58
CA LEU A 85 8.77 -10.49 10.22
C LEU A 85 10.02 -9.82 10.79
N ALA A 86 10.61 -10.37 11.87
CA ALA A 86 11.82 -9.82 12.47
C ALA A 86 13.04 -9.89 11.53
N SER A 87 13.01 -10.74 10.51
CA SER A 87 14.05 -10.86 9.48
C SER A 87 13.56 -10.48 8.08
N ALA A 88 12.36 -9.90 7.96
CA ALA A 88 11.77 -9.56 6.68
C ALA A 88 12.30 -8.24 6.11
N HIS A 89 12.06 -8.02 4.82
CA HIS A 89 12.39 -6.77 4.15
C HIS A 89 11.23 -5.77 4.23
N VAL A 90 11.54 -4.48 4.33
CA VAL A 90 10.57 -3.39 4.24
C VAL A 90 10.87 -2.53 3.01
N GLY A 91 9.85 -2.26 2.19
CA GLY A 91 10.03 -1.57 0.92
C GLY A 91 10.63 -2.46 -0.16
N SER A 92 10.71 -1.91 -1.37
CA SER A 92 11.37 -2.50 -2.53
C SER A 92 11.85 -1.39 -3.46
N ILE A 93 12.57 -1.76 -4.53
CA ILE A 93 12.96 -0.82 -5.59
C ILE A 93 11.72 -0.21 -6.27
N GLU A 94 10.64 -0.99 -6.41
CA GLU A 94 9.39 -0.53 -7.03
C GLU A 94 8.53 0.32 -6.08
N VAL A 95 8.57 0.00 -4.79
CA VAL A 95 7.87 0.75 -3.74
C VAL A 95 8.87 1.11 -2.62
N PRO A 96 9.65 2.20 -2.82
CA PRO A 96 10.60 2.68 -1.83
C PRO A 96 9.93 2.95 -0.48
N TYR A 97 10.58 2.54 0.60
CA TYR A 97 10.12 2.92 1.94
C TYR A 97 10.73 4.27 2.32
N GLN A 98 9.90 5.31 2.48
CA GLN A 98 10.32 6.60 3.03
C GLN A 98 11.56 7.23 2.33
N GLY A 99 11.67 7.03 1.02
CA GLY A 99 12.76 7.57 0.20
C GLY A 99 14.01 6.69 0.12
N TYR A 100 14.09 5.57 0.84
CA TYR A 100 15.14 4.57 0.64
C TYR A 100 14.90 3.80 -0.65
N ALA A 101 15.82 3.94 -1.60
CA ALA A 101 15.68 3.42 -2.97
C ALA A 101 15.70 1.88 -3.08
N ASP A 102 16.17 1.20 -2.03
CA ASP A 102 16.20 -0.26 -1.94
C ASP A 102 15.41 -0.73 -0.72
N TYR A 103 15.23 -2.04 -0.60
CA TYR A 103 14.60 -2.63 0.57
C TYR A 103 15.45 -2.46 1.83
N LEU A 104 14.78 -2.40 2.97
CA LEU A 104 15.39 -2.33 4.29
C LEU A 104 15.36 -3.72 4.94
N PRO A 105 16.49 -4.44 5.03
CA PRO A 105 16.52 -5.74 5.70
C PRO A 105 16.45 -5.55 7.21
N LEU A 106 15.39 -6.08 7.83
CA LEU A 106 15.32 -6.14 9.29
C LEU A 106 16.23 -7.27 9.79
N SER A 107 16.90 -7.00 10.90
CA SER A 107 17.63 -7.99 11.69
C SER A 107 17.10 -7.92 13.11
N GLU A 108 16.49 -9.01 13.59
CA GLU A 108 15.83 -9.07 14.90
C GLU A 108 14.79 -7.93 15.08
N GLY A 109 14.09 -7.58 14.00
CA GLY A 109 13.06 -6.54 13.95
C GLY A 109 13.59 -5.13 13.83
N VAL A 110 14.89 -4.93 13.58
CA VAL A 110 15.50 -3.60 13.48
C VAL A 110 16.31 -3.46 12.20
N TRP A 111 16.19 -2.31 11.57
CA TRP A 111 17.14 -1.82 10.57
C TRP A 111 17.72 -0.48 11.03
N SER A 112 19.00 -0.25 10.72
CA SER A 112 19.73 0.98 11.03
C SER A 112 20.43 1.48 9.78
N GLY A 113 20.14 2.72 9.39
CA GLY A 113 20.77 3.40 8.26
C GLY A 113 22.08 4.09 8.63
N GLU A 114 22.93 4.30 7.63
CA GLU A 114 24.18 5.07 7.77
C GLU A 114 23.92 6.55 8.12
N ASP A 115 22.73 7.04 7.77
CA ASP A 115 22.21 8.37 8.10
C ASP A 115 21.72 8.49 9.55
N GLY A 116 21.81 7.41 10.34
CA GLY A 116 21.35 7.34 11.72
C GLY A 116 19.85 7.09 11.85
N ALA A 117 19.13 6.85 10.74
CA ALA A 117 17.75 6.46 10.81
C ALA A 117 17.60 5.02 11.35
N THR A 118 16.50 4.76 12.04
CA THR A 118 16.16 3.41 12.51
C THR A 118 14.73 3.07 12.14
N VAL A 119 14.53 1.83 11.68
CA VAL A 119 13.21 1.24 11.46
C VAL A 119 13.06 0.08 12.43
N THR A 120 12.02 0.09 13.24
CA THR A 120 11.76 -0.95 14.25
C THR A 120 10.39 -1.59 14.02
N LEU A 121 10.37 -2.91 13.84
CA LEU A 121 9.16 -3.71 13.85
C LEU A 121 8.46 -3.59 15.19
N GLN A 122 7.19 -3.22 15.14
CA GLN A 122 6.34 -3.09 16.31
C GLN A 122 5.72 -4.45 16.66
N LYS A 123 5.35 -4.62 17.93
CA LYS A 123 4.77 -5.88 18.44
C LYS A 123 3.45 -6.28 17.75
N PRO A 124 2.50 -5.36 17.44
CA PRO A 124 1.27 -5.73 16.76
C PRO A 124 1.54 -6.33 15.37
N CYS A 125 0.96 -7.49 15.14
CA CYS A 125 0.99 -8.19 13.86
C CYS A 125 -0.27 -9.04 13.73
N GLY A 126 -0.82 -9.09 12.52
CA GLY A 126 -1.96 -9.93 12.15
C GLY A 126 -1.57 -10.89 11.04
N ILE A 127 -2.02 -12.13 11.14
CA ILE A 127 -1.82 -13.19 10.15
C ILE A 127 -3.18 -13.58 9.58
N GLY A 128 -3.27 -13.70 8.26
CA GLY A 128 -4.48 -14.12 7.57
C GLY A 128 -4.36 -13.92 6.06
N ASP A 129 -5.23 -14.60 5.31
CA ASP A 129 -5.31 -14.46 3.86
C ASP A 129 -5.86 -13.08 3.49
N LEU A 130 -4.99 -12.22 2.93
CA LEU A 130 -5.31 -10.82 2.62
C LEU A 130 -5.57 -10.63 1.12
N ASP A 131 -4.92 -11.40 0.25
CA ASP A 131 -5.06 -11.30 -1.21
C ASP A 131 -6.00 -12.36 -1.84
N GLY A 132 -6.47 -13.33 -1.05
CA GLY A 132 -7.44 -14.34 -1.45
C GLY A 132 -6.85 -15.56 -2.16
N ASP A 133 -5.53 -15.75 -2.10
CA ASP A 133 -4.85 -16.88 -2.73
C ASP A 133 -4.89 -18.19 -1.91
N GLY A 134 -5.41 -18.12 -0.67
CA GLY A 134 -5.54 -19.23 0.26
C GLY A 134 -4.30 -19.50 1.12
N ALA A 135 -3.21 -18.76 0.93
CA ALA A 135 -2.07 -18.70 1.84
C ALA A 135 -2.28 -17.55 2.84
N ALA A 136 -1.86 -17.75 4.09
CA ALA A 136 -1.99 -16.69 5.08
C ALA A 136 -0.80 -15.72 5.00
N ASP A 137 -1.11 -14.46 4.67
CA ASP A 137 -0.19 -13.32 4.65
C ASP A 137 0.04 -12.76 6.05
N ALA A 138 0.88 -11.72 6.12
CA ALA A 138 1.14 -10.99 7.35
C ALA A 138 0.99 -9.48 7.16
N VAL A 139 0.39 -8.83 8.15
CA VAL A 139 0.38 -7.36 8.30
C VAL A 139 1.03 -7.01 9.62
N GLY A 140 2.03 -6.14 9.59
CA GLY A 140 2.72 -5.62 10.76
C GLY A 140 2.83 -4.11 10.71
N ALA A 141 3.30 -3.52 11.81
CA ALA A 141 3.62 -2.10 11.86
C ALA A 141 5.12 -1.92 12.07
N VAL A 142 5.71 -0.91 11.42
CA VAL A 142 7.07 -0.45 11.66
C VAL A 142 7.05 0.99 12.14
N ALA A 143 8.07 1.38 12.90
CA ALA A 143 8.28 2.76 13.34
C ALA A 143 9.63 3.26 12.83
N LEU A 144 9.62 4.36 12.08
CA LEU A 144 10.81 5.05 11.58
C LEU A 144 11.17 6.23 12.49
N LYS A 145 12.44 6.33 12.87
CA LYS A 145 13.05 7.52 13.46
C LYS A 145 14.21 7.96 12.59
N ALA A 146 14.09 9.11 11.92
CA ALA A 146 15.09 9.64 11.00
C ALA A 146 16.01 10.73 11.61
N GLY A 147 16.22 10.70 12.94
CA GLY A 147 17.10 11.65 13.65
C GLY A 147 16.43 12.88 14.26
N GLY A 148 15.15 13.14 13.96
CA GLY A 148 14.33 14.15 14.66
C GLY A 148 13.63 13.62 15.92
N SER A 149 12.70 14.41 16.47
CA SER A 149 11.81 13.99 17.57
C SER A 149 10.56 13.23 17.11
N GLY A 150 10.36 13.12 15.79
CA GLY A 150 9.26 12.39 15.18
C GLY A 150 9.46 10.87 15.26
N THR A 151 8.36 10.14 15.21
CA THR A 151 8.35 8.68 15.03
C THR A 151 7.21 8.36 14.08
N PHE A 152 7.56 7.96 12.86
CA PHE A 152 6.60 7.71 11.79
C PHE A 152 6.18 6.25 11.81
N HIS A 153 4.89 5.99 11.90
CA HIS A 153 4.35 4.63 11.88
C HIS A 153 3.82 4.30 10.48
N THR A 154 4.13 3.08 10.02
CA THR A 154 3.70 2.57 8.72
C THR A 154 3.24 1.13 8.90
N LEU A 155 2.10 0.79 8.30
CA LEU A 155 1.66 -0.58 8.14
C LEU A 155 2.36 -1.20 6.94
N VAL A 156 2.79 -2.44 7.07
CA VAL A 156 3.48 -3.18 6.01
C VAL A 156 2.78 -4.52 5.82
N VAL A 157 2.57 -4.86 4.55
CA VAL A 157 2.01 -6.15 4.11
C VAL A 157 3.14 -7.00 3.56
N TRP A 158 3.22 -8.24 4.04
CA TRP A 158 4.07 -9.27 3.49
C TRP A 158 3.20 -10.38 2.91
N HIS A 159 3.36 -10.63 1.63
CA HIS A 159 2.77 -11.76 0.93
C HIS A 159 3.52 -13.05 1.31
N ASN A 160 2.77 -14.14 1.42
CA ASN A 160 3.30 -15.46 1.72
C ASN A 160 3.83 -16.17 0.47
N ALA A 161 5.13 -16.04 0.19
CA ALA A 161 5.78 -16.79 -0.86
C ALA A 161 6.31 -18.12 -0.32
N ASP A 162 5.51 -19.19 -0.45
CA ASP A 162 5.88 -20.56 -0.05
C ASP A 162 6.33 -20.72 1.43
N GLY A 163 5.78 -19.90 2.32
CA GLY A 163 6.12 -19.86 3.74
C GLY A 163 7.11 -18.77 4.13
N GLU A 164 7.61 -17.99 3.18
CA GLU A 164 8.55 -16.87 3.41
C GLU A 164 7.87 -15.50 3.22
N PRO A 165 8.12 -14.52 4.09
CA PRO A 165 7.52 -13.19 3.99
C PRO A 165 8.19 -12.37 2.88
N VAL A 166 7.44 -12.01 1.85
CA VAL A 166 7.91 -11.12 0.77
C VAL A 166 7.15 -9.79 0.85
N TYR A 167 7.89 -8.67 0.87
CA TYR A 167 7.27 -7.34 0.90
C TYR A 167 6.27 -7.18 -0.27
N ARG A 168 5.07 -6.66 0.04
CA ARG A 168 3.99 -6.50 -0.94
C ARG A 168 3.51 -5.07 -1.08
N SER A 169 3.22 -4.40 0.03
CA SER A 169 2.67 -3.04 0.04
C SER A 169 2.85 -2.41 1.42
N LEU A 170 2.63 -1.10 1.51
CA LEU A 170 2.58 -0.35 2.77
C LEU A 170 1.40 0.62 2.82
N ALA A 171 1.11 1.15 4.01
CA ALA A 171 0.23 2.30 4.23
C ALA A 171 0.77 3.14 5.39
N ASP A 172 1.01 4.43 5.16
CA ASP A 172 1.52 5.33 6.18
C ASP A 172 0.42 5.76 7.16
N LEU A 173 0.72 5.70 8.45
CA LEU A 173 -0.15 6.22 9.52
C LEU A 173 0.29 7.61 9.97
N GLY A 174 1.55 7.97 9.74
CA GLY A 174 2.09 9.30 10.01
C GLY A 174 2.91 9.39 11.31
N ASP A 175 3.14 10.61 11.77
CA ASP A 175 3.99 10.91 12.93
C ASP A 175 3.23 10.75 14.25
N ARG A 176 3.83 10.01 15.19
CA ARG A 176 3.31 9.71 16.54
C ARG A 176 1.96 9.01 16.57
N THR A 177 1.74 8.08 15.66
CA THR A 177 0.49 7.32 15.55
C THR A 177 0.68 5.84 15.92
N PRO A 178 0.91 5.51 17.21
CA PRO A 178 1.25 4.15 17.62
C PRO A 178 0.10 3.18 17.35
N VAL A 179 0.46 1.99 16.85
CA VAL A 179 -0.49 0.90 16.60
C VAL A 179 -0.69 0.09 17.88
N GLU A 180 -1.94 -0.14 18.26
CA GLU A 180 -2.31 -0.95 19.42
C GLU A 180 -2.59 -2.41 19.03
N SER A 181 -3.25 -2.65 17.90
CA SER A 181 -3.55 -4.02 17.44
C SER A 181 -3.72 -4.12 15.93
N ILE A 182 -3.46 -5.32 15.40
CA ILE A 182 -3.68 -5.69 14.00
C ILE A 182 -4.32 -7.08 13.99
N SER A 183 -5.37 -7.26 13.18
CA SER A 183 -5.99 -8.56 12.92
C SER A 183 -6.33 -8.67 11.44
N VAL A 184 -6.16 -9.84 10.84
CA VAL A 184 -6.46 -10.08 9.42
C VAL A 184 -7.55 -11.14 9.33
N SER A 185 -8.65 -10.81 8.66
CA SER A 185 -9.74 -11.76 8.38
C SER A 185 -10.61 -11.27 7.22
N GLY A 186 -11.16 -12.20 6.44
CA GLY A 186 -12.07 -11.87 5.33
C GLY A 186 -11.46 -10.96 4.26
N GLY A 187 -10.16 -11.14 3.96
CA GLY A 187 -9.43 -10.31 2.99
C GLY A 187 -9.28 -8.86 3.42
N ALA A 188 -9.26 -8.58 4.73
CA ALA A 188 -9.11 -7.25 5.28
C ALA A 188 -8.27 -7.27 6.56
N ALA A 189 -7.52 -6.19 6.78
CA ALA A 189 -6.79 -5.94 8.01
C ALA A 189 -7.54 -4.90 8.85
N LYS A 190 -7.97 -5.28 10.05
CA LYS A 190 -8.47 -4.35 11.06
C LYS A 190 -7.32 -3.90 11.95
N VAL A 191 -7.10 -2.60 12.00
CA VAL A 191 -5.98 -1.96 12.72
C VAL A 191 -6.55 -0.97 13.73
N VAL A 192 -6.15 -1.11 14.99
CA VAL A 192 -6.44 -0.12 16.03
C VAL A 192 -5.19 0.66 16.32
N TRP A 193 -5.27 1.99 16.27
CA TRP A 193 -4.13 2.88 16.42
C TRP A 193 -4.57 4.21 17.04
N LEU A 194 -3.62 4.90 17.67
CA LEU A 194 -3.86 6.19 18.30
C LEU A 194 -3.49 7.32 17.36
N THR A 195 -4.29 8.37 17.36
CA THR A 195 -4.06 9.58 16.59
C THR A 195 -4.65 10.79 17.31
N ARG A 196 -4.66 11.94 16.63
CA ARG A 196 -5.15 13.20 17.15
C ARG A 196 -6.24 13.79 16.28
N SER A 197 -7.10 14.57 16.92
CA SER A 197 -8.04 15.46 16.25
C SER A 197 -7.29 16.57 15.51
N ASP A 198 -7.96 17.13 14.51
CA ASP A 198 -7.45 18.30 13.80
C ASP A 198 -7.24 19.48 14.76
N GLY A 199 -6.16 20.24 14.54
CA GLY A 199 -5.79 21.40 15.37
C GLY A 199 -5.12 21.07 16.71
N ARG A 200 -5.03 19.80 17.12
CA ARG A 200 -4.27 19.39 18.32
C ARG A 200 -2.76 19.41 18.05
N GLY A 201 -1.97 19.60 19.11
CA GLY A 201 -0.50 19.56 19.01
C GLY A 201 0.00 18.20 18.52
N MET A 202 1.15 18.18 17.84
CA MET A 202 1.70 16.96 17.22
C MET A 202 2.04 15.84 18.21
N ALA A 203 2.19 16.14 19.50
CA ALA A 203 2.46 15.17 20.55
C ALA A 203 1.20 14.72 21.31
N GLU A 204 0.05 15.32 21.03
CA GLU A 204 -1.21 14.96 21.67
C GLU A 204 -1.83 13.76 20.97
N LEU A 205 -2.45 12.87 21.75
CA LEU A 205 -3.26 11.76 21.28
C LEU A 205 -4.59 11.82 21.99
N ASP A 206 -5.67 12.02 21.25
CA ASP A 206 -7.04 12.13 21.78
C ASP A 206 -8.06 11.27 21.01
N ILE A 207 -7.60 10.53 20.00
CA ILE A 207 -8.42 9.60 19.22
C ILE A 207 -7.81 8.21 19.25
N ARG A 208 -8.64 7.21 19.54
CA ARG A 208 -8.40 5.80 19.21
C ARG A 208 -9.18 5.48 17.94
N ARG A 209 -8.48 5.26 16.84
CA ARG A 209 -9.05 4.91 15.53
C ARG A 209 -9.02 3.40 15.32
N THR A 210 -10.13 2.85 14.82
CA THR A 210 -10.20 1.50 14.28
C THR A 210 -10.40 1.60 12.77
N SER A 211 -9.36 1.28 12.00
CA SER A 211 -9.35 1.33 10.53
C SER A 211 -9.47 -0.07 9.93
N ILE A 212 -10.14 -0.18 8.78
CA ILE A 212 -10.20 -1.38 7.96
C ILE A 212 -9.43 -1.13 6.66
N TYR A 213 -8.37 -1.88 6.45
CA TYR A 213 -7.55 -1.84 5.25
C TYR A 213 -7.81 -3.05 4.35
N ARG A 214 -7.71 -2.84 3.04
CA ARG A 214 -7.75 -3.91 2.04
C ARG A 214 -6.57 -3.81 1.08
N LEU A 215 -6.10 -4.96 0.62
CA LEU A 215 -5.13 -5.06 -0.46
C LEU A 215 -5.88 -5.26 -1.78
N SER A 216 -5.67 -4.39 -2.76
CA SER A 216 -6.24 -4.53 -4.10
C SER A 216 -5.27 -4.00 -5.14
N GLY A 217 -5.00 -4.78 -6.19
CA GLY A 217 -4.10 -4.35 -7.27
C GLY A 217 -2.67 -4.00 -6.82
N GLY A 218 -2.21 -4.56 -5.70
CA GLY A 218 -0.91 -4.24 -5.08
C GLY A 218 -0.91 -3.03 -4.15
N THR A 219 -2.05 -2.34 -3.97
CA THR A 219 -2.17 -1.20 -3.06
C THR A 219 -2.92 -1.59 -1.79
N PHE A 220 -2.35 -1.23 -0.64
CA PHE A 220 -2.96 -1.42 0.68
C PHE A 220 -3.58 -0.09 1.15
N THR A 221 -4.90 -0.01 1.16
CA THR A 221 -5.62 1.26 1.39
C THR A 221 -6.65 1.13 2.50
N GLU A 222 -6.81 2.18 3.30
CA GLU A 222 -7.90 2.29 4.27
C GLU A 222 -9.25 2.45 3.54
N THR A 223 -10.19 1.56 3.84
CA THR A 223 -11.53 1.55 3.22
C THR A 223 -12.61 2.13 4.12
N SER A 224 -12.40 2.11 5.44
CA SER A 224 -13.30 2.71 6.43
C SER A 224 -12.59 2.82 7.78
N HIS A 225 -13.05 3.71 8.65
CA HIS A 225 -12.66 3.73 10.05
C HIS A 225 -13.80 4.16 10.97
N THR A 226 -13.59 3.96 12.26
CA THR A 226 -14.37 4.55 13.35
C THR A 226 -13.44 5.15 14.39
N ASP A 227 -13.81 6.29 14.95
CA ASP A 227 -13.04 6.99 15.97
C ASP A 227 -13.76 6.94 17.32
N ALA A 228 -12.97 6.74 18.38
CA ALA A 228 -13.41 6.85 19.76
C ALA A 228 -12.49 7.83 20.51
N PRO A 229 -13.00 8.57 21.51
CA PRO A 229 -12.15 9.37 22.39
C PRO A 229 -11.08 8.52 23.05
N TYR A 230 -9.87 9.05 23.13
CA TYR A 230 -8.76 8.47 23.88
C TYR A 230 -8.27 9.45 24.93
N THR A 231 -8.20 8.98 26.18
CA THR A 231 -7.60 9.71 27.29
C THR A 231 -6.44 8.85 27.79
N PRO A 232 -5.19 9.31 27.70
CA PRO A 232 -4.00 8.57 28.13
C PRO A 232 -4.02 8.14 29.60
#